data_AF-A0A8S1DQX7-F1
#
_entry.id   AF-A0A8S1DQX7-F1
#
_cell.length_a   1.000
_cell.length_b   1.000
_cell.length_c   1.000
_cell.angle_alpha   90.00
_cell.angle_beta   90.00
_cell.angle_gamma   90.00
#
_symmetry.space_group_name_H-M   'P 1'
#
loop_
_entity.id
_entity.type
_entity.pdbx_description
1 polymer ?
#
loop_
_entity_poly.entity_id
_entity_poly.type
_entity_poly.pdbx_seq_one_letter_code
_entity_poly.pdbx_strand_id
1 'polypeptide(L)'
;MPDTYAVGEKDMASNALTQVKSIAFWLKVVQLIVNIIVIALLSEGSFIANIPKCFVAFGTPFAFVIVNAILIAGLLLEEALSKRMSMVLTTSAGLLFVTAGALMIESWVNFKLQNDLTLGAGIVSIILSLVYFGDTGYTFKFV
;
A
#
# COMPACT_ATOMS: atom_id res chain seq x y z
N MET A 1 -27.55 40.42 -7.37
CA MET A 1 -26.83 39.76 -6.26
C MET A 1 -26.63 38.28 -6.60
N PRO A 2 -25.58 37.90 -7.35
CA PRO A 2 -25.25 36.51 -7.67
C PRO A 2 -24.04 35.93 -6.89
N ASP A 3 -23.33 36.75 -6.10
CA ASP A 3 -21.95 36.43 -5.70
C ASP A 3 -21.84 35.57 -4.43
N THR A 4 -22.90 35.48 -3.63
CA THR A 4 -22.89 34.75 -2.34
C THR A 4 -22.93 33.23 -2.52
N TYR A 5 -23.56 32.74 -3.58
CA TYR A 5 -23.65 31.30 -3.87
C TYR A 5 -22.32 30.74 -4.41
N ALA A 6 -21.63 31.53 -5.25
CA ALA A 6 -20.34 31.14 -5.84
C ALA A 6 -19.18 31.10 -4.82
N VAL A 7 -19.28 31.86 -3.72
CA VAL A 7 -18.32 31.83 -2.61
C VAL A 7 -18.51 30.58 -1.75
N GLY A 8 -19.76 30.26 -1.39
CA GLY A 8 -20.07 29.06 -0.60
C GLY A 8 -19.71 27.74 -1.30
N GLU A 9 -19.85 27.68 -2.63
CA GLU A 9 -19.47 26.50 -3.42
C GLU A 9 -17.95 26.29 -3.47
N LYS A 10 -17.18 27.38 -3.60
CA LYS A 10 -15.71 27.33 -3.63
C LYS A 10 -15.11 26.93 -2.29
N ASP A 11 -15.65 27.44 -1.19
CA ASP A 11 -15.21 27.09 0.16
C ASP A 11 -15.49 25.62 0.48
N MET A 12 -16.65 25.11 0.04
CA MET A 12 -17.03 23.71 0.23
C MET A 12 -16.15 22.76 -0.60
N ALA A 13 -15.84 23.13 -1.85
CA ALA A 13 -14.93 22.37 -2.71
C ALA A 13 -13.49 22.36 -2.17
N SER A 14 -13.00 23.48 -1.65
CA SER A 14 -11.67 23.60 -1.03
C SER A 14 -11.52 22.71 0.21
N ASN A 15 -12.52 22.73 1.08
CA ASN A 15 -12.55 21.89 2.29
C ASN A 15 -12.60 20.40 1.95
N ALA A 16 -13.41 20.01 0.95
CA ALA A 16 -13.47 18.63 0.48
C ALA A 16 -12.13 18.16 -0.11
N LEU A 17 -11.45 18.99 -0.89
CA LEU A 17 -10.15 18.66 -1.48
C LEU A 17 -9.07 18.46 -0.41
N THR A 18 -9.09 19.30 0.63
CA THR A 18 -8.17 19.23 1.77
C THR A 18 -8.40 17.95 2.57
N GLN A 19 -9.66 17.57 2.79
CA GLN A 19 -10.02 16.34 3.46
C GLN A 19 -9.57 15.10 2.68
N VAL A 20 -9.75 15.08 1.35
CA VAL A 20 -9.31 13.99 0.48
C VAL A 20 -7.80 13.81 0.54
N LYS A 21 -7.03 14.90 0.45
CA LYS A 21 -5.56 14.86 0.58
C LYS A 21 -5.12 14.32 1.94
N SER A 22 -5.79 14.72 3.02
CA SER A 22 -5.50 14.23 4.37
C SER A 22 -5.74 12.72 4.50
N ILE A 23 -6.88 12.22 3.99
CA ILE A 23 -7.20 10.78 4.02
C ILE A 23 -6.19 9.99 3.19
N ALA A 24 -5.85 10.46 1.99
CA ALA A 24 -4.87 9.81 1.14
C ALA A 24 -3.49 9.72 1.82
N PHE A 25 -3.06 10.80 2.49
CA PHE A 25 -1.82 10.81 3.26
C PHE A 25 -1.82 9.75 4.37
N TRP A 26 -2.85 9.73 5.22
CA TRP A 26 -2.95 8.75 6.30
C TRP A 26 -3.02 7.30 5.79
N LEU A 27 -3.67 7.06 4.66
CA LEU A 27 -3.74 5.75 4.04
C LEU A 27 -2.35 5.26 3.60
N LYS A 28 -1.52 6.14 3.03
CA LYS A 28 -0.12 5.82 2.69
C LYS A 28 0.73 5.52 3.92
N VAL A 29 0.54 6.27 5.01
CA VAL A 29 1.24 6.04 6.28
C VAL A 29 0.87 4.66 6.86
N VAL A 30 -0.41 4.31 6.86
CA VAL A 30 -0.86 2.98 7.31
C VAL A 30 -0.28 1.87 6.42
N GLN A 31 -0.29 2.03 5.09
CA GLN A 31 0.34 1.08 4.17
C GLN A 31 1.84 0.90 4.48
N LEU A 32 2.55 1.99 4.77
CA LEU A 32 3.97 1.94 5.12
C LEU A 32 4.21 1.18 6.43
N ILE A 33 3.45 1.48 7.48
CA ILE A 33 3.58 0.81 8.79
C ILE A 33 3.32 -0.69 8.65
N VAL A 34 2.23 -1.07 7.98
CA VAL A 34 1.88 -2.48 7.78
C VAL A 34 2.96 -3.20 6.95
N ASN A 35 3.52 -2.52 5.95
CA ASN A 35 4.62 -3.08 5.16
C ASN A 35 5.88 -3.34 6.00
N ILE A 36 6.23 -2.42 6.92
CA ILE A 36 7.34 -2.62 7.86
C ILE A 36 7.07 -3.82 8.78
N ILE A 37 5.83 -4.00 9.24
CA ILE A 37 5.44 -5.16 10.06
C ILE A 37 5.62 -6.46 9.26
N VAL A 38 5.23 -6.48 7.98
CA VAL A 38 5.45 -7.65 7.09
C VAL A 38 6.94 -7.97 6.98
N ILE A 39 7.81 -6.97 6.79
CA ILE A 39 9.26 -7.16 6.75
C ILE A 39 9.79 -7.74 8.06
N ALA A 40 9.35 -7.21 9.21
CA ALA A 40 9.76 -7.71 10.52
C ALA A 40 9.35 -9.17 10.72
N LEU A 41 8.10 -9.52 10.39
CA LEU A 41 7.59 -10.90 10.47
C LEU A 41 8.37 -11.86 9.55
N LEU A 42 8.74 -11.42 8.35
CA LEU A 42 9.57 -12.18 7.42
C LEU A 42 11.03 -12.31 7.87
N SER A 43 11.57 -11.31 8.55
CA SER A 43 12.94 -11.33 9.05
C SER A 43 13.12 -12.30 10.22
N GLU A 44 12.10 -12.43 11.07
CA GLU A 44 12.11 -13.38 12.19
C GLU A 44 11.58 -14.76 11.79
N GLY A 45 10.75 -14.82 10.74
CA GLY A 45 10.24 -16.05 10.18
C GLY A 45 11.31 -16.81 9.39
N SER A 46 11.37 -18.13 9.57
CA SER A 46 12.16 -18.99 8.68
C SER A 46 11.42 -19.17 7.35
N PHE A 47 11.69 -18.33 6.36
CA PHE A 47 11.12 -18.51 5.01
C PHE A 47 12.01 -19.40 4.14
N ILE A 48 11.55 -20.63 3.85
CA ILE A 48 12.27 -21.59 3.01
C ILE A 48 11.49 -21.79 1.72
N ALA A 49 11.99 -21.23 0.62
CA ALA A 49 11.43 -21.45 -0.70
C ALA A 49 12.53 -21.41 -1.77
N ASN A 50 12.18 -21.74 -3.03
CA ASN A 50 13.10 -21.58 -4.16
C ASN A 50 13.50 -20.10 -4.31
N ILE A 51 14.71 -19.85 -4.80
CA ILE A 51 15.29 -18.50 -4.98
C ILE A 51 14.29 -17.50 -5.62
N PRO A 52 13.53 -17.84 -6.69
CA PRO A 52 12.57 -16.91 -7.28
C PRO A 52 11.43 -16.54 -6.33
N LYS A 53 10.95 -17.49 -5.52
CA LYS A 53 9.89 -17.26 -4.53
C LYS A 53 10.40 -16.34 -3.40
N CYS A 54 11.64 -16.53 -2.96
CA CYS A 54 12.29 -15.65 -2.00
C CYS A 54 12.42 -14.21 -2.52
N PHE A 55 12.79 -14.04 -3.79
CA PHE A 55 12.87 -12.71 -4.40
C PHE A 55 11.53 -11.99 -4.41
N VAL A 56 10.43 -12.68 -4.72
CA VAL A 56 9.10 -12.07 -4.71
C VAL A 56 8.64 -11.78 -3.28
N ALA A 57 8.83 -12.73 -2.36
CA ALA A 57 8.39 -12.64 -0.96
C ALA A 57 9.12 -11.53 -0.18
N PHE A 58 10.45 -11.41 -0.33
CA PHE A 58 11.24 -10.37 0.35
C PHE A 58 11.36 -9.09 -0.48
N GLY A 59 11.52 -9.19 -1.80
CA GLY A 59 11.73 -8.04 -2.67
C GLY A 59 10.50 -7.14 -2.76
N THR A 60 9.28 -7.70 -2.71
CA THR A 60 8.04 -6.91 -2.78
C THR A 60 7.92 -5.95 -1.60
N PRO A 61 7.92 -6.39 -0.32
CA PRO A 61 7.85 -5.48 0.81
C PRO A 61 8.92 -4.37 0.78
N PHE A 62 10.18 -4.74 0.52
CA PHE A 62 11.30 -3.80 0.47
C PHE A 62 11.14 -2.75 -0.64
N ALA A 63 10.78 -3.16 -1.86
CA ALA A 63 10.57 -2.24 -2.97
C ALA A 63 9.43 -1.25 -2.67
N PHE A 64 8.33 -1.74 -2.07
CA PHE A 64 7.17 -0.89 -1.79
C PHE A 64 7.32 0.00 -0.55
N VAL A 65 8.28 -0.25 0.34
CA VAL A 65 8.68 0.74 1.37
C VAL A 65 9.21 2.00 0.69
N ILE A 66 10.11 1.83 -0.29
CA ILE A 66 10.70 2.96 -1.03
C ILE A 66 9.63 3.68 -1.84
N VAL A 67 8.77 2.94 -2.54
CA VAL A 67 7.68 3.54 -3.34
C VAL A 67 6.69 4.30 -2.43
N ASN A 68 6.29 3.76 -1.29
CA ASN A 68 5.43 4.47 -0.34
C ASN A 68 6.10 5.74 0.19
N ALA A 69 7.39 5.70 0.51
CA ALA A 69 8.13 6.88 0.95
C ALA A 69 8.12 7.99 -0.12
N ILE A 70 8.31 7.63 -1.40
CA ILE A 70 8.23 8.58 -2.53
C ILE A 70 6.82 9.17 -2.65
N LEU A 71 5.77 8.35 -2.54
CA LEU A 71 4.39 8.83 -2.61
C LEU A 71 4.04 9.77 -1.45
N ILE A 72 4.49 9.47 -0.23
CA ILE A 72 4.33 10.34 0.94
C ILE A 72 5.10 11.65 0.75
N ALA A 73 6.35 11.58 0.29
CA ALA A 73 7.17 12.76 0.02
C ALA A 73 6.53 13.67 -1.02
N GLY A 74 5.97 13.11 -2.10
CA GLY A 74 5.23 13.87 -3.12
C GLY A 74 3.98 14.55 -2.55
N LEU A 75 3.28 13.92 -1.59
CA LEU A 75 2.16 14.57 -0.91
C LEU A 75 2.61 15.72 0.02
N LEU A 76 3.75 15.57 0.70
CA LEU A 76 4.31 16.59 1.60
C LEU A 76 4.89 17.80 0.85
N LEU A 77 5.45 17.58 -0.33
CA LEU A 77 6.02 18.63 -1.18
C LEU A 77 4.96 19.39 -2.00
N GLU A 78 3.67 19.04 -1.85
CA GLU A 78 2.55 19.50 -2.68
C GLU A 78 2.66 19.18 -4.18
N GLU A 79 3.81 18.68 -4.63
CA GLU A 79 4.05 18.08 -5.94
C GLU A 79 3.63 16.60 -5.95
N ALA A 80 2.33 16.38 -5.78
CA ALA A 80 1.78 15.04 -5.84
C ALA A 80 2.07 14.40 -7.21
N LEU A 81 2.54 13.15 -7.19
CA LEU A 81 2.75 12.37 -8.39
C LEU A 81 1.46 12.35 -9.22
N SER A 82 1.59 12.36 -10.55
CA SER A 82 0.46 12.23 -11.47
C SER A 82 -0.49 11.11 -11.02
N LYS A 83 -1.80 11.38 -11.00
CA LYS A 83 -2.85 10.42 -10.62
C LYS A 83 -2.66 9.05 -11.29
N ARG A 84 -2.31 9.06 -12.58
CA ARG A 84 -2.07 7.86 -13.37
C ARG A 84 -0.88 7.07 -12.85
N MET A 85 0.19 7.75 -12.48
CA MET A 85 1.38 7.11 -11.93
C MET A 85 1.12 6.52 -10.54
N SER A 86 0.45 7.27 -9.66
CA SER A 86 0.05 6.78 -8.34
C SER A 86 -0.86 5.54 -8.44
N MET A 87 -1.78 5.53 -9.41
CA MET A 87 -2.68 4.40 -9.67
C MET A 87 -1.93 3.16 -10.16
N VAL A 88 -0.98 3.31 -11.09
CA VAL A 88 -0.17 2.19 -11.58
C VAL A 88 0.70 1.61 -10.45
N LEU A 89 1.32 2.47 -9.64
CA LEU A 89 2.14 2.04 -8.50
C LEU A 89 1.33 1.34 -7.42
N THR A 90 0.14 1.83 -7.08
CA THR A 90 -0.73 1.20 -6.07
C THR A 90 -1.36 -0.10 -6.56
N THR A 91 -1.80 -0.15 -7.81
CA THR A 91 -2.36 -1.39 -8.41
C THR A 91 -1.30 -2.48 -8.51
N SER A 92 -0.10 -2.13 -8.98
CA SER A 92 1.02 -3.08 -9.06
C SER A 92 1.47 -3.56 -7.68
N ALA A 93 1.45 -2.67 -6.67
CA ALA A 93 1.65 -3.07 -5.27
C ALA A 93 0.63 -4.12 -4.84
N GLY A 94 -0.66 -3.87 -5.05
CA GLY A 94 -1.73 -4.81 -4.73
C GLY A 94 -1.48 -6.20 -5.33
N LEU A 95 -1.21 -6.29 -6.63
CA LEU A 95 -0.94 -7.56 -7.32
C LEU A 95 0.31 -8.29 -6.78
N LEU A 96 1.39 -7.55 -6.54
CA LEU A 96 2.63 -8.14 -6.02
C LEU A 96 2.48 -8.59 -4.57
N PHE A 97 1.75 -7.87 -3.72
CA PHE A 97 1.45 -8.28 -2.36
C PHE A 97 0.52 -9.50 -2.29
N VAL A 98 -0.46 -9.62 -3.20
CA VAL A 98 -1.25 -10.86 -3.35
C VAL A 98 -0.34 -12.03 -3.67
N THR A 99 0.54 -11.86 -4.66
CA THR A 99 1.45 -12.92 -5.11
C THR A 99 2.44 -13.30 -4.00
N ALA A 100 3.05 -12.31 -3.35
CA ALA A 100 3.97 -12.52 -2.23
C ALA A 100 3.28 -13.24 -1.05
N GLY A 101 2.07 -12.80 -0.68
CA GLY A 101 1.29 -13.43 0.40
C GLY A 101 0.90 -14.87 0.07
N ALA A 102 0.45 -15.13 -1.17
CA ALA A 102 0.12 -16.47 -1.62
C ALA A 102 1.34 -17.41 -1.58
N LEU A 103 2.52 -16.94 -2.00
CA LEU A 103 3.76 -17.70 -1.94
C LEU A 103 4.19 -17.99 -0.49
N MET A 104 3.99 -17.05 0.44
CA MET A 104 4.28 -17.25 1.86
C MET A 104 3.38 -18.32 2.47
N ILE A 105 2.07 -18.27 2.18
CA ILE A 105 1.09 -19.26 2.66
C ILE A 105 1.37 -20.63 2.03
N GLU A 106 1.57 -20.68 0.72
CA GLU A 106 1.91 -21.91 -0.01
C GLU A 106 3.16 -22.55 0.59
N SER A 107 4.18 -21.76 0.87
CA SER A 107 5.40 -22.26 1.50
C SER A 107 5.09 -22.89 2.85
N TRP A 108 4.37 -22.18 3.73
CA TRP A 108 4.03 -22.67 5.08
C TRP A 108 3.26 -24.00 5.04
N VAL A 109 2.36 -24.19 4.06
CA VAL A 109 1.62 -25.46 3.88
C VAL A 109 2.55 -26.60 3.45
N ASN A 110 3.52 -26.32 2.59
CA ASN A 110 4.38 -27.36 1.98
C ASN A 110 5.61 -27.73 2.83
N PHE A 111 6.09 -26.84 3.69
CA PHE A 111 7.29 -27.08 4.51
C PHE A 111 6.95 -27.11 6.00
N LYS A 112 7.07 -28.29 6.62
CA LYS A 112 6.83 -28.49 8.05
C LYS A 112 7.78 -27.74 8.99
N LEU A 113 8.90 -27.21 8.47
CA LEU A 113 9.89 -26.47 9.26
C LEU A 113 9.58 -24.96 9.35
N GLN A 114 8.48 -24.51 8.76
CA GLN A 114 8.16 -23.09 8.67
C GLN A 114 7.44 -22.58 9.91
N ASN A 115 7.83 -21.37 10.32
CA ASN A 115 7.30 -20.74 11.52
C ASN A 115 5.91 -20.12 11.25
N ASP A 116 5.04 -20.08 12.25
CA ASP A 116 3.72 -19.44 12.19
C ASP A 116 3.83 -17.94 11.88
N LEU A 117 4.99 -17.33 12.15
CA LEU A 117 5.32 -15.96 11.74
C LEU A 117 5.28 -15.78 10.21
N THR A 118 5.70 -16.79 9.43
CA THR A 118 5.63 -16.75 7.97
C THR A 118 4.19 -16.79 7.47
N LEU A 119 3.33 -17.58 8.12
CA LEU A 119 1.90 -17.59 7.84
C LEU A 119 1.28 -16.22 8.16
N GLY A 120 1.63 -15.64 9.30
CA GLY A 120 1.22 -14.28 9.70
C GLY A 120 1.64 -13.23 8.67
N ALA A 121 2.90 -13.25 8.22
CA ALA A 121 3.39 -12.35 7.17
C ALA A 121 2.60 -12.51 5.86
N GLY A 122 2.28 -13.75 5.48
CA GLY A 122 1.47 -14.05 4.32
C GLY A 122 0.06 -13.47 4.41
N ILE A 123 -0.64 -13.69 5.52
CA ILE A 123 -2.00 -13.17 5.76
C ILE A 123 -1.99 -11.64 5.78
N VAL A 124 -1.05 -11.02 6.50
CA VAL A 124 -0.93 -9.56 6.57
C VAL A 124 -0.63 -8.97 5.18
N SER A 125 0.17 -9.65 4.35
CA SER A 125 0.42 -9.25 2.97
C SER A 125 -0.84 -9.27 2.11
N ILE A 126 -1.69 -10.29 2.27
CA ILE A 126 -3.00 -10.33 1.58
C ILE A 126 -3.90 -9.18 2.05
N ILE A 127 -3.96 -8.91 3.35
CA ILE A 127 -4.75 -7.78 3.88
C ILE A 127 -4.22 -6.45 3.31
N LEU A 128 -2.90 -6.27 3.29
CA LEU A 128 -2.25 -5.08 2.75
C LEU A 128 -2.56 -4.89 1.26
N SER A 129 -2.66 -5.98 0.49
CA SER A 129 -3.08 -5.91 -0.92
C SER A 129 -4.48 -5.30 -1.10
N LEU A 130 -5.42 -5.63 -0.20
CA LEU A 130 -6.78 -5.06 -0.23
C LEU A 130 -6.74 -3.57 0.09
N VAL A 131 -5.87 -3.15 1.01
CA VAL A 131 -5.67 -1.72 1.33
C VAL A 131 -5.10 -0.98 0.11
N TYR A 132 -4.17 -1.58 -0.63
CA TYR A 132 -3.66 -0.99 -1.87
C TYR A 132 -4.73 -0.87 -2.95
N PHE A 133 -5.58 -1.90 -3.14
CA PHE A 133 -6.71 -1.80 -4.08
C PHE A 133 -7.75 -0.76 -3.66
N GLY A 134 -8.03 -0.66 -2.37
CA GLY A 134 -8.91 0.38 -1.82
C GLY A 134 -8.38 1.79 -2.10
N ASP A 135 -7.07 1.98 -1.93
CA ASP A 135 -6.38 3.23 -2.23
C ASP A 135 -6.37 3.57 -3.73
N THR A 136 -6.20 2.57 -4.60
CA THR A 136 -6.38 2.74 -6.05
C THR A 136 -7.80 3.22 -6.37
N GLY A 137 -8.82 2.61 -5.75
CA GLY A 137 -10.22 3.01 -5.94
C GLY A 137 -10.50 4.43 -5.45
N TYR A 138 -9.91 4.82 -4.31
CA TYR A 138 -10.03 6.17 -3.78
C TYR A 138 -9.34 7.20 -4.68
N THR A 139 -8.13 6.89 -5.15
CA THR A 139 -7.37 7.70 -6.10
C THR A 139 -8.10 7.86 -7.44
N PHE A 140 -8.81 6.83 -7.92
CA PHE A 140 -9.61 6.92 -9.16
C PHE A 140 -10.79 7.88 -9.03
N LYS A 141 -11.44 7.92 -7.86
CA LYS A 141 -12.70 8.64 -7.66
C LYS A 141 -12.52 10.08 -7.16
N PHE A 142 -11.49 10.36 -6.37
CA PHE A 142 -11.39 11.62 -5.61
C PHE A 142 -10.12 12.43 -5.82
N VAL A 143 -9.01 11.79 -6.18
CA VAL A 143 -7.74 12.50 -6.40
C VAL A 143 -7.72 13.00 -7.81
#